data_AF-A0A7W3TLJ3-F1
#
_entry.id   AF-A0A7W3TLJ3-F1
#
_cell.length_a   1.000
_cell.length_b   1.000
_cell.length_c   1.000
_cell.angle_alpha   90.00
_cell.angle_beta   90.00
_cell.angle_gamma   90.00
#
_symmetry.space_group_name_H-M   'P 1'
#
loop_
_entity.id
_entity.type
_entity.pdbx_description
1 polymer ?
#
loop_
_entity_poly.entity_id
_entity_poly.type
_entity_poly.pdbx_seq_one_letter_code
_entity_poly.pdbx_strand_id
1 'polypeptide(L)'
;MRSAVLIAIALMAGCRSCPDIKVPELVRVPVPTMVPVPAELTEPCAQVAKRDNTVGEAVRLANARKAALEECSKRMSQIRSLGTEVKP
;
A
#
# COMPACT_ATOMS: atom_id res chain seq x y z
N MET A 1 -10.94 -32.03 -52.20
CA MET A 1 -9.60 -32.27 -51.61
C MET A 1 -8.76 -30.99 -51.48
N ARG A 2 -8.72 -30.07 -52.46
CA ARG A 2 -7.97 -28.80 -52.37
C ARG A 2 -8.41 -27.87 -51.22
N SER A 3 -9.71 -27.79 -50.94
CA SER A 3 -10.26 -26.90 -49.90
C SER A 3 -9.88 -27.33 -48.47
N ALA A 4 -9.78 -28.63 -48.22
CA ALA A 4 -9.39 -29.16 -46.91
C ALA A 4 -7.92 -28.84 -46.56
N VAL A 5 -7.05 -28.84 -47.57
CA VAL A 5 -5.63 -28.48 -47.42
C VAL A 5 -5.48 -27.00 -47.09
N LEU A 6 -6.27 -26.12 -47.72
CA LEU A 6 -6.24 -24.69 -47.43
C LEU A 6 -6.72 -24.36 -46.01
N ILE A 7 -7.74 -25.06 -45.53
CA ILE A 7 -8.24 -24.91 -44.14
C ILE A 7 -7.19 -25.39 -43.13
N ALA A 8 -6.52 -26.52 -43.41
CA ALA A 8 -5.45 -27.04 -42.56
C ALA A 8 -4.25 -26.07 -42.47
N ILE A 9 -3.86 -25.43 -43.59
CA ILE A 9 -2.78 -24.44 -43.62
C ILE A 9 -3.17 -23.17 -42.85
N ALA A 10 -4.42 -22.72 -42.98
CA ALA A 10 -4.91 -21.55 -42.24
C ALA A 10 -4.93 -21.76 -40.71
N LEU A 11 -5.31 -22.97 -40.26
CA LEU A 11 -5.30 -23.32 -38.84
C LEU A 11 -3.87 -23.41 -38.25
N MET A 12 -2.89 -23.88 -39.03
CA MET A 12 -1.48 -23.92 -38.62
C MET A 12 -0.81 -22.54 -38.58
N ALA A 13 -1.26 -21.58 -39.39
CA ALA A 13 -0.74 -20.21 -39.36
C ALA A 13 -1.16 -19.43 -38.10
N GLY A 14 -2.26 -19.81 -37.45
CA GLY A 14 -2.80 -19.13 -36.27
C GLY A 14 -2.12 -19.47 -34.93
N CYS A 15 -1.30 -20.52 -34.86
CA CYS A 15 -0.67 -20.98 -33.61
C CYS A 15 0.77 -20.48 -33.38
N ARG A 16 1.25 -19.52 -34.19
CA ARG A 16 2.67 -19.13 -34.20
C ARG A 16 3.04 -17.97 -33.28
N SER A 17 2.08 -17.41 -32.55
CA SER A 17 2.32 -16.26 -31.66
C SER A 17 1.89 -16.57 -30.22
N CYS A 18 2.62 -17.47 -29.56
CA CYS A 18 2.70 -17.40 -28.11
C CYS A 18 3.59 -16.19 -27.78
N PRO A 19 3.06 -15.13 -27.15
CA PRO A 19 3.90 -14.01 -26.74
C PRO A 19 4.92 -14.51 -25.72
N ASP A 20 6.18 -14.14 -25.92
CA ASP A 20 7.25 -14.41 -24.97
C ASP A 20 7.03 -13.54 -23.72
N ILE A 21 6.36 -14.10 -22.71
CA ILE A 21 6.12 -13.44 -21.43
C ILE A 21 7.41 -13.53 -20.62
N LYS A 22 8.24 -12.51 -20.72
CA LYS A 22 9.43 -12.37 -19.88
C LYS A 22 9.00 -12.15 -18.43
N VAL A 23 9.28 -13.13 -17.58
CA VAL A 23 9.03 -13.04 -16.14
C VAL A 23 9.97 -11.96 -15.57
N PRO A 24 9.48 -10.99 -14.79
CA PRO A 24 10.32 -9.97 -14.19
C PRO A 24 11.37 -10.59 -13.28
N GLU A 25 12.59 -10.07 -13.32
CA GLU A 25 13.66 -10.49 -12.43
C GLU A 25 13.45 -9.91 -11.03
N LEU A 26 13.52 -10.77 -10.01
CA LEU A 26 13.42 -10.37 -8.60
C LEU A 26 14.72 -9.69 -8.15
N VAL A 27 14.73 -8.36 -8.15
CA VAL A 27 15.85 -7.56 -7.63
C VAL A 27 15.75 -7.43 -6.11
N ARG A 28 16.70 -8.01 -5.38
CA ARG A 28 16.82 -7.82 -3.92
C ARG A 28 17.79 -6.68 -3.64
N VAL A 29 17.29 -5.61 -3.02
CA VAL A 29 18.10 -4.47 -2.61
C VAL A 29 18.55 -4.67 -1.16
N PRO A 30 19.87 -4.65 -0.85
CA PRO A 30 20.33 -4.69 0.53
C PRO A 30 19.91 -3.42 1.25
N VAL A 31 19.27 -3.57 2.41
CA VAL A 31 18.92 -2.43 3.27
C VAL A 31 20.18 -2.04 4.06
N PRO A 32 20.72 -0.82 3.87
CA PRO A 32 22.02 -0.45 4.42
C PRO A 32 22.00 -0.25 5.94
N THR A 33 20.91 0.29 6.49
CA THR A 33 20.78 0.60 7.91
C THR A 33 19.33 0.48 8.36
N MET A 34 19.10 -0.19 9.49
CA MET A 34 17.81 -0.19 10.18
C MET A 34 17.79 0.96 11.18
N VAL A 35 16.85 1.90 11.01
CA VAL A 35 16.66 3.02 11.94
C VAL A 35 15.58 2.62 12.95
N PRO A 36 15.91 2.44 14.24
CA PRO A 36 14.91 2.14 15.25
C PRO A 36 13.98 3.36 15.43
N VAL A 37 12.68 3.13 15.40
CA VAL A 37 11.68 4.15 15.69
C VAL A 37 11.52 4.24 17.22
N PRO A 38 11.61 5.44 17.82
CA PRO A 38 11.34 5.64 19.25
C PRO A 38 9.97 5.06 19.65
N ALA A 39 9.90 4.41 20.82
CA ALA A 39 8.71 3.67 21.26
C ALA A 39 7.47 4.58 21.35
N GLU A 40 7.68 5.83 21.75
CA GLU A 40 6.65 6.87 21.90
C GLU A 40 5.95 7.19 20.57
N LEU A 41 6.66 7.02 19.44
CA LEU A 41 6.10 7.25 18.12
C LEU A 41 5.31 6.04 17.60
N THR A 42 5.58 4.84 18.14
CA THR A 42 4.91 3.60 17.73
C THR A 42 3.62 3.30 18.49
N GLU A 43 3.30 4.12 19.49
CA GLU A 43 2.07 3.97 20.26
C GLU A 43 0.82 4.03 19.36
N PRO A 44 -0.20 3.18 19.63
CA PRO A 44 -1.44 3.21 18.87
C PRO A 44 -2.13 4.58 18.98
N CYS A 45 -2.81 4.99 17.91
CA CYS A 45 -3.59 6.22 17.94
C CYS A 45 -4.85 6.04 18.82
N ALA A 46 -5.20 7.09 19.57
CA ALA A 46 -6.28 7.02 20.54
C ALA A 46 -7.62 6.71 19.86
N GLN A 47 -8.29 5.65 20.32
CA GLN A 47 -9.61 5.27 19.85
C GLN A 47 -10.69 5.82 20.79
N VAL A 48 -11.39 6.86 20.35
CA VAL A 48 -12.52 7.41 21.09
C VAL A 48 -13.80 6.71 20.67
N ALA A 49 -14.35 5.90 21.57
CA ALA A 49 -15.62 5.21 21.38
C ALA A 49 -16.82 6.12 21.65
N LYS A 50 -17.90 5.83 20.93
CA LYS A 50 -19.21 6.43 21.13
C LYS A 50 -19.87 5.79 22.34
N ARG A 51 -20.48 6.61 23.20
CA ARG A 51 -21.25 6.14 24.36
C ARG A 51 -22.73 6.01 24.02
N ASP A 52 -23.32 7.08 23.52
CA ASP A 52 -24.77 7.19 23.30
C ASP A 52 -25.14 7.79 21.93
N ASN A 53 -26.41 7.69 21.55
CA ASN A 53 -26.96 8.23 20.29
C ASN A 53 -27.54 9.64 20.48
N THR A 54 -26.76 10.59 21.02
CA THR A 54 -27.22 11.98 21.23
C THR A 54 -26.40 12.98 20.43
N VAL A 55 -26.97 14.15 20.16
CA VAL A 55 -26.26 15.24 19.47
C VAL A 55 -25.09 15.73 20.31
N GLY A 56 -25.26 15.87 21.63
CA GLY A 56 -24.18 16.28 22.53
C GLY A 56 -23.00 15.29 22.51
N GLU A 57 -23.31 13.99 22.46
CA GLU A 57 -22.29 12.94 22.32
C GLU A 57 -21.60 13.00 20.94
N ALA A 58 -22.33 13.30 19.86
CA ALA A 58 -21.74 13.46 18.54
C ALA A 58 -20.72 14.61 18.50
N VAL A 59 -21.04 15.75 19.12
CA VAL A 59 -20.11 16.90 19.21
C VAL A 59 -18.89 16.56 20.07
N ARG A 60 -19.09 15.94 21.25
CA ARG A 60 -17.98 15.48 22.10
C ARG A 60 -17.06 14.54 21.34
N LEU A 61 -17.63 13.56 20.65
CA LEU A 61 -16.91 12.56 19.88
C LEU A 61 -16.13 13.18 18.71
N ALA A 62 -16.73 14.14 18.00
CA ALA A 62 -16.06 14.86 16.92
C ALA A 62 -14.82 15.63 17.43
N ASN A 63 -14.97 16.38 18.52
CA ASN A 63 -13.87 17.14 19.13
C ASN A 63 -12.76 16.21 19.64
N ALA A 64 -13.12 15.14 20.33
CA ALA A 64 -12.16 14.17 20.85
C ALA A 64 -11.41 13.42 19.74
N ARG A 65 -12.09 13.07 18.65
CA ARG A 65 -11.46 12.45 17.47
C ARG A 65 -10.54 13.41 16.73
N LYS A 66 -10.90 14.69 16.63
CA LYS A 66 -10.03 15.71 16.03
C LYS A 66 -8.71 15.82 16.79
N ALA A 67 -8.75 15.95 18.12
CA ALA A 67 -7.55 16.01 18.96
C ALA A 67 -6.70 14.73 18.83
N ALA A 68 -7.33 13.56 18.85
CA ALA A 68 -6.63 12.29 18.64
C ALA A 68 -5.95 12.19 17.25
N LEU A 69 -6.61 12.71 16.21
CA LEU A 69 -6.08 12.70 14.85
C LEU A 69 -4.89 13.66 14.69
N GLU A 70 -4.95 14.85 15.31
CA GLU A 70 -3.86 15.83 15.28
C GLU A 70 -2.59 15.26 15.93
N GLU A 71 -2.71 14.66 17.11
CA GLU A 71 -1.58 14.03 17.81
C GLU A 71 -1.01 12.84 17.01
N CYS A 72 -1.88 11.97 16.50
CA CYS A 72 -1.48 10.84 15.65
C CYS A 72 -0.74 11.32 14.38
N SER A 73 -1.24 12.38 13.73
CA SER A 73 -0.63 12.96 12.54
C SER A 73 0.74 13.57 12.83
N LYS A 74 0.89 14.22 13.99
CA LYS A 74 2.17 14.76 14.46
C LYS A 74 3.21 13.66 14.65
N ARG A 75 2.87 12.57 15.36
CA ARG A 75 3.76 11.41 15.54
C ARG A 75 4.14 10.78 14.19
N MET A 76 3.17 10.61 13.30
CA MET A 76 3.44 10.09 11.95
C MET A 76 4.38 10.98 11.15
N SER A 77 4.29 12.30 11.29
CA SER A 77 5.24 13.22 10.67
C SER A 77 6.65 13.05 11.23
N GLN A 78 6.79 12.85 12.54
CA GLN A 78 8.08 12.61 13.20
C GLN A 78 8.72 11.29 12.74
N ILE A 79 7.92 10.23 12.56
CA ILE A 79 8.43 8.98 11.98
C ILE A 79 8.96 9.19 10.56
N ARG A 80 8.26 9.98 9.74
CA ARG A 80 8.71 10.28 8.37
C ARG A 80 9.99 11.10 8.33
N SER A 81 10.18 12.04 9.26
CA SER A 81 11.41 12.85 9.30
C SER A 81 12.64 12.01 9.67
N LEU A 82 12.49 10.96 10.47
CA LEU A 82 13.59 10.00 10.73
C LEU A 82 14.11 9.36 9.44
N GLY A 83 13.25 9.18 8.42
CA GLY A 83 13.64 8.65 7.11
C GLY A 83 14.36 9.66 6.21
N THR A 84 14.22 10.96 6.45
CA THR A 84 14.86 12.02 5.65
C THR A 84 16.21 12.48 6.18
N GLU A 85 16.46 12.31 7.49
CA GLU A 85 17.74 12.67 8.12
C GLU A 85 18.85 11.64 7.88
N VAL A 86 18.48 10.40 7.49
CA VAL A 86 19.44 9.38 7.05
C VAL A 86 19.75 9.60 5.56
N LYS A 87 20.47 10.70 5.28
CA LYS A 87 21.14 10.89 3.99
C LYS A 87 22.63 10.54 4.20
N PRO A 88 23.22 9.63 3.40
CA PRO A 88 24.66 9.40 3.42
C PRO A 88 25.43 10.65 2.97
#